data_AF-A0A920FAR9-F1
#
_entry.id   AF-A0A920FAR9-F1
#
_cell.length_a   1.000
_cell.length_b   1.000
_cell.length_c   1.000
_cell.angle_alpha   90.00
_cell.angle_beta   90.00
_cell.angle_gamma   90.00
#
_symmetry.space_group_name_H-M   'P 1'
#
loop_
_entity.id
_entity.type
_entity.pdbx_description
1 polymer ?
#
loop_
_entity_poly.entity_id
_entity_poly.type
_entity_poly.pdbx_seq_one_letter_code
_entity_poly.pdbx_strand_id
1 'polypeptide(L)'
;MNQVEEKVIEKLPEDKKSLRDEYVNETRLIEALLFASQRPLKLQDIQERLPGGVPVAELISELKNDYISKGVNLVNIAGGWTFRTADDLKDNLRSLVHVKRRLSAAAIETLAIIAYHQPVTRGDIESIRGVAVSKGTLDTFA
;
A
#
# COMPACT_ATOMS: atom_id res chain seq x y z
N MET A 1 15.72 -59.50 -31.91
CA MET A 1 14.48 -59.68 -31.11
C MET A 1 14.90 -59.71 -29.66
N ASN A 2 14.74 -58.73 -28.79
CA ASN A 2 14.07 -57.41 -28.73
C ASN A 2 14.89 -56.67 -27.65
N GLN A 3 15.43 -55.45 -27.84
CA GLN A 3 14.77 -54.13 -27.72
C GLN A 3 13.72 -54.01 -26.60
N VAL A 4 13.69 -52.84 -25.96
CA VAL A 4 12.77 -52.34 -24.91
C VAL A 4 13.16 -52.86 -23.50
N GLU A 5 13.76 -52.09 -22.58
CA GLU A 5 13.35 -50.78 -22.06
C GLU A 5 14.57 -49.93 -21.61
N GLU A 6 15.09 -49.08 -22.49
CA GLU A 6 15.75 -47.84 -22.07
C GLU A 6 14.64 -46.79 -21.96
N LYS A 7 14.07 -46.65 -20.76
CA LYS A 7 13.11 -45.58 -20.48
C LYS A 7 13.88 -44.27 -20.51
N VAL A 8 13.71 -43.59 -21.64
CA VAL A 8 14.01 -42.19 -21.91
C VAL A 8 13.83 -41.37 -20.64
N ILE A 9 14.94 -41.05 -19.98
CA ILE A 9 15.00 -39.93 -19.07
C ILE A 9 14.84 -38.72 -20.00
N GLU A 10 13.61 -38.22 -20.10
CA GLU A 10 13.34 -36.90 -20.66
C GLU A 10 14.22 -35.92 -19.90
N LYS A 11 15.32 -35.52 -20.55
CA LYS A 11 16.16 -34.43 -20.08
C LYS A 11 15.25 -33.22 -19.94
N LEU A 12 15.02 -32.77 -18.71
CA LEU A 12 14.51 -31.43 -18.48
C LEU A 12 15.45 -30.47 -19.25
N PRO A 13 14.91 -29.50 -20.01
CA PRO A 13 15.76 -28.59 -20.77
C PRO A 13 16.66 -27.81 -19.80
N GLU A 14 17.97 -27.96 -19.97
CA GLU A 14 18.98 -27.11 -19.34
C GLU A 14 18.82 -25.66 -19.88
N ASP A 15 19.07 -24.69 -19.00
CA ASP A 15 19.26 -23.26 -19.28
C ASP A 15 18.05 -22.41 -19.75
N LYS A 16 17.02 -22.28 -18.91
CA LYS A 16 16.39 -20.96 -18.74
C LYS A 16 17.00 -20.30 -17.52
N LYS A 17 17.98 -19.42 -17.74
CA LYS A 17 18.40 -18.43 -16.73
C LYS A 17 17.13 -17.80 -16.18
N SER A 18 16.85 -17.93 -14.89
CA SER A 18 15.63 -17.39 -14.32
C SER A 18 15.62 -15.88 -14.63
N LEU A 19 14.48 -15.30 -15.04
CA LEU A 19 14.37 -13.85 -15.28
C LEU A 19 14.92 -13.06 -14.07
N ARG A 20 14.73 -13.63 -12.88
CA ARG A 20 15.30 -13.16 -11.62
C ARG A 20 16.83 -13.10 -11.59
N ASP A 21 17.53 -14.09 -12.14
CA ASP A 21 18.99 -14.15 -12.19
C ASP A 21 19.57 -13.13 -13.17
N GLU A 22 18.77 -12.71 -14.16
CA GLU A 22 19.13 -11.68 -15.12
C GLU A 22 18.89 -10.27 -14.58
N TYR A 23 17.80 -10.06 -13.83
CA TYR A 23 17.36 -8.74 -13.34
C TYR A 23 17.42 -8.61 -11.81
N VAL A 24 18.48 -9.14 -11.19
CA VAL A 24 18.63 -9.15 -9.72
C VAL A 24 18.59 -7.73 -9.13
N ASN A 25 19.32 -6.79 -9.74
CA ASN A 25 19.45 -5.42 -9.21
C ASN A 25 18.15 -4.63 -9.39
N GLU A 26 17.50 -4.80 -10.54
CA GLU A 26 16.24 -4.17 -10.92
C GLU A 26 15.11 -4.68 -10.02
N THR A 27 15.07 -5.99 -9.76
CA THR A 27 14.09 -6.60 -8.84
C THR A 27 14.23 -6.01 -7.44
N ARG A 28 15.47 -5.89 -6.93
CA ARG A 28 15.74 -5.26 -5.63
C ARG A 28 15.36 -3.78 -5.61
N LEU A 29 15.58 -3.06 -6.71
CA LEU A 29 15.19 -1.65 -6.84
C LEU A 29 13.66 -1.49 -6.87
N ILE A 30 12.94 -2.34 -7.60
CA ILE A 30 11.47 -2.37 -7.62
C ILE A 30 10.93 -2.59 -6.20
N GLU A 31 11.46 -3.58 -5.49
CA GLU A 31 11.10 -3.88 -4.12
C GLU A 31 11.32 -2.68 -3.18
N ALA A 32 12.49 -2.05 -3.27
CA ALA A 32 12.82 -0.85 -2.49
C ALA A 32 11.90 0.35 -2.82
N LEU A 33 11.58 0.56 -4.10
CA LEU A 33 10.67 1.60 -4.54
C LEU A 33 9.26 1.41 -3.99
N LEU A 34 8.74 0.18 -4.06
CA LEU A 34 7.42 -0.18 -3.55
C LEU A 34 7.35 -0.08 -2.02
N PHE A 35 8.44 -0.43 -1.32
CA PHE A 35 8.53 -0.29 0.13
C PHE A 35 8.60 1.17 0.59
N ALA A 36 9.38 2.01 -0.09
CA ALA A 36 9.54 3.41 0.27
C ALA A 36 8.33 4.28 -0.11
N SER A 37 7.48 3.82 -1.03
CA SER A 37 6.33 4.59 -1.49
C SER A 37 5.18 4.60 -0.48
N GLN A 38 4.65 5.79 -0.21
CA GLN A 38 3.44 5.97 0.62
C GLN A 38 2.14 5.69 -0.14
N ARG A 39 2.19 5.58 -1.48
CA ARG A 39 1.02 5.39 -2.35
C ARG A 39 1.24 4.22 -3.31
N PRO A 40 0.17 3.57 -3.79
CA PRO A 40 0.30 2.59 -4.87
C PRO A 40 0.98 3.21 -6.09
N LEU A 41 1.99 2.52 -6.63
CA LEU A 41 2.72 2.96 -7.82
C LEU A 41 2.19 2.26 -9.06
N LYS A 42 1.91 3.00 -10.13
CA LYS A 42 1.54 2.38 -11.40
C LYS A 42 2.78 1.75 -12.04
N LEU A 43 2.55 0.80 -12.94
CA LEU A 43 3.62 0.13 -13.67
C LEU A 43 4.50 1.14 -14.44
N GLN A 44 3.87 2.15 -15.03
CA GLN A 44 4.55 3.26 -15.72
C GLN A 44 5.49 4.04 -14.78
N ASP A 45 5.02 4.40 -13.58
CA ASP A 45 5.82 5.15 -12.59
C ASP A 45 7.06 4.36 -12.11
N ILE A 46 6.96 3.02 -12.07
CA ILE A 46 8.07 2.13 -11.71
C ILE A 46 9.04 2.02 -12.88
N GLN A 47 8.52 1.88 -14.11
CA GLN A 47 9.31 1.74 -15.32
C GLN A 47 10.15 2.99 -15.62
N GLU A 48 9.63 4.20 -15.36
CA GLU A 48 10.37 5.47 -15.51
C GLU A 48 11.59 5.57 -14.59
N ARG A 49 11.64 4.80 -13.51
CA ARG A 49 12.74 4.79 -12.52
C ARG A 49 13.77 3.69 -12.77
N LEU A 50 13.54 2.85 -13.77
CA LEU A 50 14.39 1.73 -14.12
C LEU A 50 15.09 1.98 -15.47
N PRO A 51 16.21 1.28 -15.72
CA PRO A 51 16.78 1.23 -17.07
C PRO A 51 15.75 0.74 -18.10
N GLY A 52 15.87 1.19 -19.34
CA GLY A 52 15.01 0.74 -20.43
C GLY A 52 15.19 -0.75 -20.75
N GLY A 53 14.11 -1.40 -21.20
CA GLY A 53 14.13 -2.82 -21.58
C GLY A 53 13.91 -3.81 -20.43
N VAL A 54 13.67 -3.33 -19.21
CA VAL A 54 13.35 -4.18 -18.06
C VAL A 54 11.91 -4.68 -18.13
N PRO A 55 11.65 -5.99 -17.99
CA PRO A 55 10.31 -6.58 -17.98
C PRO A 55 9.61 -6.36 -16.63
N VAL A 56 9.20 -5.11 -16.35
CA VAL A 56 8.68 -4.70 -15.03
C VAL A 56 7.44 -5.49 -14.60
N ALA A 57 6.55 -5.83 -15.55
CA ALA A 57 5.32 -6.56 -15.26
C ALA A 57 5.62 -7.99 -14.75
N GLU A 58 6.56 -8.66 -15.40
CA GLU A 58 7.01 -10.00 -15.07
C GLU A 58 7.72 -10.00 -13.72
N LEU A 59 8.65 -9.06 -13.50
CA LEU A 59 9.39 -8.95 -12.22
C LEU A 59 8.48 -8.67 -11.03
N ILE A 60 7.46 -7.82 -11.21
CA ILE A 60 6.45 -7.59 -10.16
C ILE A 60 5.63 -8.86 -9.89
N SER A 61 5.32 -9.64 -10.92
CA SER A 61 4.57 -10.90 -10.77
C SER A 61 5.38 -11.95 -10.01
N GLU A 62 6.68 -12.05 -10.27
CA GLU A 62 7.60 -12.90 -9.51
C GLU A 62 7.74 -12.42 -8.06
N LEU A 63 7.97 -11.13 -7.84
CA LEU A 63 8.02 -10.53 -6.50
C LEU A 63 6.72 -10.79 -5.74
N LYS A 64 5.57 -10.68 -6.40
CA LYS A 64 4.29 -11.01 -5.77
C LYS A 64 4.29 -12.44 -5.25
N ASN A 65 4.73 -13.40 -6.05
CA ASN A 65 4.78 -14.81 -5.67
C ASN A 65 5.72 -15.07 -4.48
N ASP A 66 6.89 -14.42 -4.46
CA ASP A 66 7.83 -14.50 -3.33
C ASP A 66 7.23 -14.00 -2.01
N TYR A 67 6.30 -13.06 -2.10
CA TYR A 67 5.68 -12.40 -0.97
C TYR A 67 4.32 -13.00 -0.57
N ILE A 68 3.81 -14.04 -1.26
CA ILE A 68 2.50 -14.66 -0.93
C ILE A 68 2.49 -15.25 0.49
N SER A 69 3.55 -15.95 0.89
CA SER A 69 3.62 -16.64 2.19
C SER A 69 4.26 -15.81 3.30
N LYS A 70 4.51 -14.51 3.06
CA LYS A 70 5.16 -13.60 4.01
C LYS A 70 4.12 -12.77 4.75
N GLY A 71 4.49 -12.18 5.89
CA GLY A 71 3.60 -11.30 6.67
C GLY A 71 3.31 -9.94 6.02
N VAL A 72 3.99 -9.64 4.91
CA VAL A 72 3.65 -8.54 4.00
C VAL A 72 3.45 -9.11 2.61
N ASN A 73 2.41 -8.67 1.91
CA ASN A 73 2.10 -9.12 0.57
C ASN A 73 2.09 -7.95 -0.40
N LEU A 74 2.49 -8.23 -1.64
CA LEU A 74 2.42 -7.26 -2.73
C LEU A 74 1.05 -7.35 -3.40
N VAL A 75 0.29 -6.25 -3.37
CA VAL A 75 -1.09 -6.20 -3.87
C VAL A 75 -1.27 -5.11 -4.93
N ASN A 76 -2.22 -5.33 -5.84
CA ASN A 76 -2.64 -4.33 -6.82
C ASN A 76 -3.95 -3.68 -6.36
N ILE A 77 -3.93 -2.37 -6.12
CA ILE A 77 -5.07 -1.58 -5.68
C ILE A 77 -5.22 -0.37 -6.62
N ALA A 78 -6.41 -0.21 -7.19
CA ALA A 78 -6.74 0.90 -8.10
C ALA A 78 -5.74 1.04 -9.28
N GLY A 79 -5.20 -0.08 -9.77
CA GLY A 79 -4.24 -0.09 -10.89
C GLY A 79 -2.79 0.23 -10.49
N GLY A 80 -2.48 0.31 -9.19
CA GLY A 80 -1.14 0.50 -8.67
C GLY A 80 -0.71 -0.62 -7.72
N TRP A 81 0.60 -0.86 -7.63
CA TRP A 81 1.21 -1.87 -6.77
C TRP A 81 1.69 -1.26 -5.45
N THR A 82 1.47 -1.97 -4.35
CA THR A 82 1.91 -1.54 -3.01
C THR A 82 2.04 -2.72 -2.06
N PHE A 83 2.91 -2.60 -1.06
CA PHE A 83 2.96 -3.55 0.05
C PHE A 83 1.84 -3.30 1.06
N ARG A 84 1.23 -4.39 1.52
CA ARG A 84 0.27 -4.41 2.63
C ARG A 84 0.63 -5.54 3.58
N THR A 85 0.19 -5.41 4.82
CA THR A 85 0.26 -6.52 5.78
C THR A 85 -0.64 -7.66 5.30
N ALA A 86 -0.22 -8.89 5.54
CA ALA A 86 -1.02 -10.06 5.18
C ALA A 86 -2.38 -10.05 5.89
N ASP A 87 -3.44 -10.47 5.18
CA ASP A 87 -4.82 -10.35 5.65
C ASP A 87 -5.11 -11.23 6.88
N ASP A 88 -4.42 -12.35 7.02
CA ASP A 88 -4.49 -13.27 8.17
C ASP A 88 -3.93 -12.65 9.46
N LEU A 89 -3.03 -11.67 9.36
CA LEU A 89 -2.43 -10.97 10.50
C LEU A 89 -3.25 -9.75 10.97
N LYS A 90 -4.37 -9.46 10.31
CA LYS A 90 -5.18 -8.25 10.56
C LYS A 90 -5.58 -8.08 12.03
N ASP A 91 -6.03 -9.14 12.69
CA ASP A 91 -6.49 -9.07 14.09
C ASP A 91 -5.32 -8.84 15.07
N ASN A 92 -4.17 -9.47 14.82
CA ASN A 92 -2.95 -9.27 15.63
C ASN A 92 -2.43 -7.83 15.53
N LEU A 93 -2.59 -7.20 14.36
CA LEU A 93 -2.11 -5.85 14.10
C LEU A 93 -3.11 -4.75 14.46
N ARG A 94 -4.32 -5.10 14.92
CA ARG A 94 -5.41 -4.14 15.19
C ARG A 94 -5.04 -3.07 16.22
N SER A 95 -4.17 -3.40 17.19
CA SER A 95 -3.68 -2.46 18.21
C SER A 95 -2.67 -1.43 17.67
N LEU A 96 -1.97 -1.74 16.57
CA LEU A 96 -1.00 -0.86 15.92
C LEU A 96 -1.68 0.16 15.00
N VAL A 97 -2.92 -0.10 14.59
CA VAL A 97 -3.69 0.83 13.77
C VAL A 97 -4.28 1.93 14.65
N HIS A 98 -3.59 3.07 14.70
CA HIS A 98 -4.18 4.31 15.21
C HIS A 98 -5.25 4.81 14.24
N VAL A 99 -6.49 4.36 14.41
CA VAL A 99 -7.62 4.93 13.69
C VAL A 99 -7.77 6.38 14.13
N LYS A 100 -7.42 7.34 13.25
CA LYS A 100 -7.77 8.75 13.47
C LYS A 100 -9.28 8.80 13.67
N ARG A 101 -9.73 9.12 14.89
CA ARG A 101 -11.15 9.31 15.18
C ARG A 101 -11.69 10.39 14.23
N ARG A 102 -12.73 10.07 13.48
CA ARG A 102 -13.41 11.08 12.66
C ARG A 102 -14.00 12.12 13.59
N LEU A 103 -13.89 13.40 13.23
CA LEU A 103 -14.59 14.48 13.92
C LEU A 103 -16.09 14.20 13.88
N SER A 104 -16.79 14.47 14.99
CA SER A 104 -18.25 14.41 15.02
C SER A 104 -18.84 15.49 14.12
N ALA A 105 -20.10 15.34 13.70
CA ALA A 105 -20.79 16.36 12.92
C ALA A 105 -20.76 17.74 13.63
N ALA A 106 -21.01 17.75 14.94
CA ALA A 106 -20.93 18.96 15.76
C ALA A 106 -19.52 19.59 15.77
N ALA A 107 -18.46 18.78 15.76
CA ALA A 107 -17.10 19.26 15.65
C ALA A 107 -16.81 19.86 14.26
N ILE A 108 -17.28 19.22 13.19
CA ILE A 108 -17.15 19.72 11.82
C ILE A 108 -17.90 21.05 11.63
N GLU A 109 -19.14 21.15 12.12
CA GLU A 109 -19.90 22.42 12.11
C GLU A 109 -19.16 23.53 12.84
N THR A 110 -18.63 23.23 14.03
CA THR A 110 -17.86 24.19 14.83
C THR A 110 -16.62 24.65 14.07
N LEU A 111 -15.89 23.72 13.44
CA LEU A 111 -14.71 24.03 12.63
C LEU A 111 -15.05 24.88 11.41
N ALA A 112 -16.20 24.64 10.76
CA ALA A 112 -16.66 25.43 9.63
C ALA A 112 -16.95 26.89 10.02
N ILE A 113 -17.59 27.11 11.18
CA ILE A 113 -17.84 28.46 11.70
C ILE A 113 -16.51 29.16 12.01
N ILE A 114 -15.58 28.47 12.68
CA ILE A 114 -14.24 29.01 12.96
C ILE A 114 -13.55 29.41 11.66
N ALA A 115 -13.50 28.52 10.67
CA ALA A 115 -12.80 28.77 9.41
C ALA A 115 -13.37 29.96 8.62
N TYR A 116 -14.68 30.20 8.70
CA TYR A 116 -15.33 31.28 7.96
C TYR A 116 -15.35 32.62 8.72
N HIS A 117 -15.35 32.59 10.06
CA HIS A 117 -15.53 33.77 10.90
C HIS A 117 -14.31 34.15 11.75
N GLN A 118 -13.15 33.52 11.54
CA GLN A 118 -11.91 33.88 12.25
C GLN A 118 -11.55 35.37 12.04
N PRO A 119 -11.23 36.13 13.12
CA PRO A 119 -11.18 35.73 14.53
C PRO A 119 -12.57 35.70 15.19
N VAL A 120 -12.88 34.59 15.89
CA VAL A 120 -14.20 34.35 16.51
C VAL A 120 -14.04 33.82 17.94
N THR A 121 -14.94 34.19 18.86
CA THR A 121 -14.94 33.69 20.24
C THR A 121 -15.86 32.49 20.43
N ARG A 122 -15.71 31.77 21.54
CA ARG A 122 -16.64 30.68 21.91
C ARG A 122 -18.10 31.15 21.96
N GLY A 123 -18.35 32.34 22.51
CA GLY A 123 -19.69 32.90 22.63
C GLY A 123 -20.32 33.14 21.25
N ASP A 124 -19.53 33.63 20.30
CA ASP A 124 -19.99 33.85 18.91
C ASP A 124 -20.33 32.53 18.22
N ILE A 125 -19.49 31.49 18.40
CA ILE A 125 -19.74 30.15 17.86
C ILE A 125 -21.04 29.58 18.42
N GLU A 126 -21.25 29.67 19.74
CA GLU A 126 -22.47 29.19 20.41
C GLU A 126 -23.70 29.98 19.94
N SER A 127 -23.56 31.29 19.72
CA SER A 127 -24.62 32.14 19.17
C SER A 127 -25.01 31.75 17.74
N ILE A 128 -24.03 31.41 16.89
CA ILE A 128 -24.28 30.99 15.50
C ILE A 128 -24.88 29.57 15.47
N ARG A 129 -24.41 28.65 16.32
CA ARG A 129 -24.93 27.26 16.37
C ARG A 129 -26.28 27.14 17.08
N GLY A 130 -26.63 28.11 17.93
CA GLY A 130 -27.83 28.06 18.78
C GLY A 130 -27.77 27.00 19.88
N VAL A 131 -26.62 26.36 20.09
CA VAL A 131 -26.39 25.34 21.12
C VAL A 131 -25.00 25.47 21.72
N ALA A 132 -24.87 25.10 22.99
CA ALA A 132 -23.59 25.13 23.70
C ALA A 132 -22.56 24.19 23.03
N VAL A 133 -21.32 24.66 22.91
CA VAL A 133 -20.21 23.85 22.40
C VAL A 133 -19.67 23.02 23.55
N SER A 134 -19.56 21.70 23.36
CA SER A 134 -19.04 20.82 24.41
C SER A 134 -17.60 21.21 24.78
N LYS A 135 -17.24 21.13 26.08
CA LYS A 135 -15.93 21.59 26.56
C LYS A 135 -14.75 21.03 25.77
N GLY A 136 -14.79 19.75 25.38
CA GLY A 136 -13.69 19.11 24.64
C GLY A 136 -13.71 19.31 23.11
N THR A 137 -14.74 19.94 22.54
CA THR A 137 -14.82 20.11 21.07
C THR A 137 -13.77 21.12 20.58
N LEU A 138 -13.60 22.24 21.28
CA LEU A 138 -12.61 23.25 20.89
C LEU A 138 -11.17 22.76 21.13
N ASP A 139 -10.95 21.99 22.20
CA ASP A 139 -9.66 21.36 22.51
C ASP A 139 -9.23 20.33 21.45
N THR A 140 -10.15 19.87 20.60
CA THR A 140 -9.84 18.95 19.48
C THR A 140 -9.20 19.68 18.29
N PHE A 141 -9.28 21.01 18.23
CA PHE A 141 -8.76 21.82 17.11
C PHE A 141 -7.51 22.63 17.44
N ALA A 142 -7.13 22.69 18.73
CA ALA A 142 -5.90 23.30 19.20
C ALA A 142 -4.69 22.41 18.90
#